data_AF-A0A0F9I2T9-F1
#
_entry.id   AF-A0A0F9I2T9-F1
#
_cell.length_a   1.000
_cell.length_b   1.000
_cell.length_c   1.000
_cell.angle_alpha   90.00
_cell.angle_beta   90.00
_cell.angle_gamma   90.00
#
_symmetry.space_group_name_H-M   'P 1'
#
loop_
_entity.id
_entity.type
_entity.pdbx_description
1 polymer ?
#
loop_
_entity_poly.entity_id
_entity_poly.type
_entity_poly.pdbx_seq_one_letter_code
_entity_poly.pdbx_strand_id
1 'polypeptide(L)'
;LLQSSYNVISTVGTTGDSIKLPGITVGTQCHVKNDGANAMDVFPFTDDDLGAGVNTAVSVAAGGSATFIGTVDNTTWTQLNAGFAQLILDVQTSVGGSPAVGSPLGAYTLVLGDELDKWIRLTASSIIVPPNATTAFTIGSQVTIFNISGAATTIAAGGSPVGTVVVNGVSSVDNDAGVAFIKVATDEWDAV
;
A
#
# COMPACT_ATOMS: atom_id res chain seq x y z
N LEU A 1 26.59 16.03 21.72
CA LEU A 1 25.42 15.69 22.57
C LEU A 1 24.37 16.76 22.36
N LEU A 2 23.12 16.40 22.08
CA LEU A 2 22.04 17.37 21.93
C LEU A 2 21.59 17.89 23.30
N GLN A 3 21.20 19.17 23.36
CA GLN A 3 20.82 19.85 24.61
C GLN A 3 19.38 20.39 24.60
N SER A 4 18.74 20.40 23.44
CA SER A 4 17.38 20.90 23.25
C SER A 4 16.45 19.74 22.88
N SER A 5 15.15 19.89 23.16
CA SER A 5 14.13 18.98 22.63
C SER A 5 13.99 19.09 21.11
N TYR A 6 14.34 20.25 20.52
CA TYR A 6 14.35 20.48 19.08
C TYR A 6 15.75 20.87 18.61
N ASN A 7 16.32 20.08 17.72
CA ASN A 7 17.67 20.26 17.20
C ASN A 7 17.62 20.29 15.66
N VAL A 8 17.97 21.44 15.09
CA VAL A 8 18.09 21.62 13.64
C VAL A 8 19.57 21.67 13.30
N ILE A 9 20.02 20.70 12.50
CA ILE A 9 21.40 20.62 12.03
C ILE A 9 21.40 21.25 10.65
N SER A 10 21.91 22.48 10.57
CA SER A 10 21.95 23.27 9.32
C SER A 10 23.08 22.86 8.37
N THR A 11 24.08 22.12 8.89
CA THR A 11 25.28 21.77 8.13
C THR A 11 25.63 20.31 8.39
N VAL A 12 25.63 19.53 7.32
CA VAL A 12 26.13 18.14 7.27
C VAL A 12 27.09 18.10 6.10
N GLY A 13 28.38 18.24 6.40
CA GLY A 13 29.42 18.44 5.41
C GLY A 13 29.69 17.18 4.60
N THR A 14 29.64 16.03 5.27
CA THR A 14 29.85 14.72 4.65
C THR A 14 28.80 13.70 5.12
N THR A 15 28.48 12.74 4.26
CA THR A 15 27.65 11.59 4.64
C THR A 15 28.31 10.85 5.81
N GLY A 16 27.55 10.60 6.86
CA GLY A 16 28.04 9.96 8.09
C GLY A 16 28.53 10.94 9.17
N ASP A 17 28.50 12.25 8.90
CA ASP A 17 28.53 13.25 9.97
C ASP A 17 27.41 12.93 10.96
N SER A 18 27.67 13.08 12.25
CA SER A 18 26.80 12.50 13.25
C SER A 18 26.52 13.39 14.44
N ILE A 19 25.40 13.09 15.08
CA ILE A 19 25.00 13.63 16.37
C ILE A 19 24.74 12.48 17.34
N LYS A 20 24.69 12.82 18.62
CA LYS A 20 24.39 11.86 19.69
C LYS A 20 23.28 12.39 20.60
N LEU A 21 22.26 11.55 20.83
CA LEU A 21 21.17 11.85 21.75
C LEU A 21 21.67 11.92 23.20
N PRO A 22 20.99 12.68 24.10
CA PRO A 22 21.23 12.58 25.53
C PRO A 22 20.87 11.18 26.04
N GLY A 23 21.37 10.82 27.24
CA GLY A 23 20.95 9.58 27.89
C GLY A 23 19.45 9.56 28.16
N ILE A 24 18.83 8.38 28.07
CA ILE A 24 17.39 8.25 28.22
C ILE A 24 16.96 8.55 29.65
N THR A 25 15.96 9.41 29.76
CA THR A 25 15.03 9.44 30.87
C THR A 25 13.64 9.22 30.29
N VAL A 26 12.87 8.27 30.84
CA VAL A 26 11.50 7.96 30.34
C VAL A 26 10.68 9.24 30.17
N GLY A 27 10.01 9.36 29.01
CA GLY A 27 9.21 10.53 28.63
C GLY A 27 10.00 11.67 27.98
N THR A 28 11.33 11.60 27.93
CA THR A 28 12.15 12.58 27.20
C THR A 28 11.88 12.47 25.70
N GLN A 29 11.77 13.62 25.04
CA GLN A 29 11.60 13.70 23.59
C GLN A 29 12.78 14.43 22.94
N CYS A 30 13.24 13.90 21.81
CA CYS A 30 14.26 14.51 20.97
C CYS A 30 13.76 14.57 19.52
N HIS A 31 13.54 15.79 19.03
CA HIS A 31 13.25 16.09 17.65
C HIS A 31 14.55 16.53 16.96
N VAL A 32 14.83 15.88 15.84
CA VAL A 32 16.04 16.06 15.07
C VAL A 32 15.64 16.36 13.63
N LYS A 33 16.15 17.47 13.10
CA LYS A 33 15.98 17.88 11.69
C LYS A 33 17.35 18.00 11.04
N ASN A 34 17.50 17.39 9.87
CA ASN A 34 18.66 17.58 9.02
C ASN A 34 18.31 18.57 7.89
N ASP A 35 18.82 19.79 7.98
CA ASP A 35 18.75 20.80 6.92
C ASP A 35 20.08 20.91 6.13
N GLY A 36 21.05 20.05 6.43
CA GLY A 36 22.30 19.93 5.69
C GLY A 36 22.12 19.26 4.33
N ALA A 37 23.18 19.31 3.51
CA ALA A 37 23.15 18.81 2.14
C ALA A 37 23.25 17.28 2.03
N ASN A 38 23.77 16.60 3.06
CA ASN A 38 24.03 15.15 3.07
C ASN A 38 23.22 14.45 4.16
N ALA A 39 23.12 13.13 4.09
CA ALA A 39 22.55 12.33 5.18
C ALA A 39 23.46 12.36 6.42
N MET A 40 22.86 12.38 7.61
CA MET A 40 23.57 12.37 8.88
C MET A 40 23.18 11.15 9.72
N ASP A 41 24.06 10.73 10.61
CA ASP A 41 23.81 9.60 11.51
C ASP A 41 23.46 10.09 12.92
N VAL A 42 22.38 9.54 13.48
CA VAL A 42 21.97 9.80 14.86
C VAL A 42 22.36 8.59 15.69
N PHE A 43 23.31 8.78 16.60
CA PHE A 43 23.71 7.75 17.55
C PHE A 43 22.92 7.88 18.87
N PRO A 44 22.57 6.75 19.50
CA PRO A 44 22.09 6.74 20.87
C PRO A 44 23.20 7.17 21.85
N PHE A 45 22.83 7.46 23.09
CA PHE A 45 23.80 7.49 24.18
C PHE A 45 24.42 6.10 24.36
N THR A 46 25.55 6.03 25.07
CA THR A 46 26.21 4.74 25.29
C THR A 46 25.26 3.77 26.00
N ASP A 47 25.13 2.58 25.44
CA ASP A 47 24.28 1.47 25.88
C ASP A 47 22.77 1.64 25.64
N ASP A 48 22.37 2.71 24.94
CA ASP A 48 21.00 2.92 24.50
C ASP A 48 20.76 2.34 23.07
N ASP A 49 19.48 2.11 22.72
CA ASP A 49 19.00 1.61 21.43
C ASP A 49 17.97 2.56 20.80
N LEU A 50 18.09 2.81 19.49
CA LEU A 50 17.15 3.61 18.68
C LEU A 50 16.13 2.76 17.89
N GLY A 51 16.11 1.44 18.10
CA GLY A 51 15.38 0.46 17.29
C GLY A 51 16.22 -0.18 16.18
N ALA A 52 17.53 0.11 16.13
CA ALA A 52 18.48 -0.45 15.17
C ALA A 52 19.54 -1.36 15.83
N GLY A 53 19.44 -1.56 17.14
CA GLY A 53 20.41 -2.25 17.98
C GLY A 53 21.17 -1.29 18.90
N VAL A 54 21.62 -1.82 20.04
CA VAL A 54 22.39 -1.06 21.03
C VAL A 54 23.61 -0.39 20.39
N ASN A 55 23.84 0.88 20.72
CA ASN A 55 24.95 1.70 20.18
C ASN A 55 24.95 1.84 18.64
N THR A 56 23.86 1.47 17.95
CA THR A 56 23.76 1.51 16.49
C THR A 56 23.05 2.79 16.03
N ALA A 57 23.60 3.45 15.02
CA ALA A 57 23.02 4.68 14.49
C ALA A 57 21.81 4.45 13.60
N VAL A 58 20.93 5.46 13.55
CA VAL A 58 19.89 5.60 12.55
C VAL A 58 20.24 6.77 11.63
N SER A 59 20.14 6.57 10.32
CA SER A 59 20.43 7.62 9.34
C SER A 59 19.22 8.52 9.10
N VAL A 60 19.45 9.84 9.03
CA VAL A 60 18.47 10.86 8.70
C VAL A 60 18.91 11.55 7.42
N ALA A 61 18.15 11.32 6.34
CA ALA A 61 18.41 11.91 5.03
C ALA A 61 18.44 13.45 5.07
N ALA A 62 19.10 14.06 4.09
CA ALA A 62 19.04 15.51 3.87
C ALA A 62 17.58 15.97 3.71
N GLY A 63 17.19 17.03 4.41
CA GLY A 63 15.80 17.50 4.49
C GLY A 63 14.88 16.59 5.32
N GLY A 64 15.38 15.49 5.89
CA GLY A 64 14.63 14.56 6.72
C GLY A 64 14.52 15.00 8.18
N SER A 65 13.63 14.37 8.93
CA SER A 65 13.50 14.56 10.38
C SER A 65 13.18 13.25 11.09
N ALA A 66 13.67 13.09 12.31
CA ALA A 66 13.33 11.99 13.20
C ALA A 66 12.88 12.54 14.56
N THR A 67 11.91 11.85 15.17
CA THR A 67 11.46 12.14 16.54
C THR A 67 11.64 10.88 17.36
N PHE A 68 12.34 11.00 18.49
CA PHE A 68 12.61 9.92 19.42
C PHE A 68 11.95 10.22 20.77
N ILE A 69 11.33 9.22 21.39
CA ILE A 69 10.80 9.28 22.75
C ILE A 69 11.42 8.18 23.62
N GLY A 70 11.93 8.53 24.79
CA GLY A 70 12.43 7.56 25.77
C GLY A 70 11.26 6.80 26.39
N THR A 71 11.25 5.48 26.29
CA THR A 71 10.11 4.64 26.70
C THR A 71 10.40 3.79 27.95
N VAL A 72 9.72 2.65 28.12
CA VAL A 72 9.53 1.90 29.37
C VAL A 72 10.82 1.42 30.07
N ASP A 73 11.96 1.46 29.41
CA ASP A 73 13.27 1.27 30.02
C ASP A 73 14.19 2.47 29.73
N ASN A 74 15.13 2.74 30.64
CA ASN A 74 16.11 3.83 30.48
C ASN A 74 17.19 3.51 29.43
N THR A 75 16.88 2.67 28.45
CA THR A 75 17.81 2.15 27.43
C THR A 75 17.21 2.15 26.02
N THR A 76 15.89 2.27 25.85
CA THR A 76 15.25 2.22 24.52
C THR A 76 14.52 3.52 24.15
N TRP A 77 14.95 4.12 23.05
CA TRP A 77 14.20 5.16 22.33
C TRP A 77 13.22 4.52 21.33
N THR A 78 11.98 5.02 21.31
CA THR A 78 11.02 4.74 20.24
C THR A 78 11.03 5.88 19.22
N GLN A 79 11.23 5.57 17.95
CA GLN A 79 11.13 6.56 16.88
C GLN A 79 9.66 6.72 16.42
N LEU A 80 9.09 7.92 16.57
CA LEU A 80 7.67 8.18 16.28
C LEU A 80 7.34 8.45 14.80
N ASN A 81 8.36 8.76 13.98
CA ASN A 81 8.19 9.11 12.56
C ASN A 81 8.92 8.16 11.60
N ALA A 82 9.04 6.87 11.94
CA ALA A 82 9.71 5.89 11.07
C ALA A 82 8.97 5.62 9.74
N GLY A 83 7.72 6.08 9.55
CA GLY A 83 6.95 5.68 8.37
C GLY A 83 5.70 6.49 8.06
N PHE A 84 5.84 7.75 7.63
CA PHE A 84 4.90 8.22 6.60
C PHE A 84 5.36 7.82 5.19
N ALA A 85 6.60 7.34 5.05
CA ALA A 85 7.10 6.73 3.83
C ALA A 85 6.44 5.38 3.49
N GLN A 86 5.75 4.73 4.45
CA GLN A 86 5.19 3.39 4.24
C GLN A 86 3.66 3.34 4.10
N LEU A 87 2.92 4.38 4.53
CA LEU A 87 1.46 4.41 4.32
C LEU A 87 1.06 4.79 2.89
N ILE A 88 1.93 5.52 2.17
CA ILE A 88 1.69 5.83 0.74
C ILE A 88 2.30 4.75 -0.16
N LEU A 89 3.31 4.00 0.31
CA LEU A 89 3.94 2.96 -0.49
C LEU A 89 3.03 1.73 -0.67
N ASP A 90 2.21 1.36 0.33
CA ASP A 90 1.30 0.20 0.21
C ASP A 90 0.14 0.41 -0.79
N VAL A 91 -0.16 1.67 -1.15
CA VAL A 91 -1.14 2.00 -2.20
C VAL A 91 -0.45 2.24 -3.55
N GLN A 92 0.84 2.60 -3.59
CA GLN A 92 1.53 2.97 -4.84
C GLN A 92 2.40 1.85 -5.42
N THR A 93 2.92 0.92 -4.61
CA THR A 93 3.67 -0.28 -5.09
C THR A 93 2.77 -1.48 -5.37
N SER A 94 1.55 -1.51 -4.84
CA SER A 94 0.52 -2.47 -5.24
C SER A 94 -0.13 -2.13 -6.59
N VAL A 95 0.10 -0.91 -7.11
CA VAL A 95 -0.19 -0.50 -8.50
C VAL A 95 1.12 -0.18 -9.24
N GLY A 96 2.07 -1.11 -9.17
CA GLY A 96 3.22 -1.16 -10.06
C GLY A 96 2.78 -1.47 -11.50
N GLY A 97 2.37 -0.43 -12.23
CA GLY A 97 2.07 -0.49 -13.65
C GLY A 97 0.61 -0.16 -13.94
N SER A 98 0.39 0.95 -14.66
CA SER A 98 -0.82 1.05 -15.48
C SER A 98 -0.87 -0.21 -16.35
N PRO A 99 -1.91 -1.05 -16.28
CA PRO A 99 -1.92 -2.29 -17.03
C PRO A 99 -1.85 -1.96 -18.51
N ALA A 100 -0.73 -2.32 -19.14
CA ALA A 100 -0.69 -2.45 -20.58
C ALA A 100 -1.59 -3.64 -20.93
N VAL A 101 -2.71 -3.35 -21.59
CA VAL A 101 -3.59 -4.37 -22.15
C VAL A 101 -2.77 -5.18 -23.16
N GLY A 102 -2.36 -6.42 -22.80
CA GLY A 102 -1.87 -7.39 -23.78
C GLY A 102 -0.53 -8.09 -23.55
N SER A 103 0.04 -8.14 -22.34
CA SER A 103 1.20 -9.03 -22.09
C SER A 103 0.87 -10.15 -21.08
N PRO A 104 1.13 -11.43 -21.37
CA PRO A 104 0.81 -12.55 -20.50
C PRO A 104 1.84 -12.61 -19.37
N LEU A 105 1.51 -12.00 -18.23
CA LEU A 105 2.27 -12.13 -16.99
C LEU A 105 1.40 -12.86 -15.97
N GLY A 106 2.06 -13.66 -15.13
CA GLY A 106 1.49 -14.72 -14.30
C GLY A 106 0.29 -14.33 -13.42
N ALA A 107 -0.40 -15.37 -12.92
CA ALA A 107 -1.64 -15.29 -12.14
C ALA A 107 -1.70 -14.07 -11.21
N TYR A 108 -2.46 -13.05 -11.61
CA TYR A 108 -2.84 -11.95 -10.76
C TYR A 108 -4.09 -12.36 -9.97
N THR A 109 -4.00 -12.33 -8.64
CA THR A 109 -5.18 -12.49 -7.78
C THR A 109 -5.73 -11.10 -7.52
N LEU A 110 -6.88 -10.77 -8.13
CA LEU A 110 -7.66 -9.63 -7.72
C LEU A 110 -8.38 -10.00 -6.41
N VAL A 111 -7.81 -9.60 -5.28
CA VAL A 111 -8.45 -9.78 -3.97
C VAL A 111 -9.46 -8.65 -3.78
N LEU A 112 -10.75 -9.00 -3.79
CA LEU A 112 -11.83 -8.08 -3.47
C LEU A 112 -12.18 -8.26 -1.98
N GLY A 113 -11.54 -7.48 -1.12
CA GLY A 113 -11.91 -7.40 0.30
C GLY A 113 -13.03 -6.38 0.48
N ASP A 114 -14.14 -6.79 1.07
CA ASP A 114 -15.27 -5.92 1.40
C ASP A 114 -15.10 -5.31 2.81
N GLU A 115 -14.62 -4.08 2.85
CA GLU A 115 -14.99 -3.20 3.96
C GLU A 115 -15.84 -2.06 3.37
N LEU A 116 -17.15 -2.21 3.50
CA LEU A 116 -18.16 -1.15 3.41
C LEU A 116 -18.41 -0.56 2.00
N ASP A 117 -19.33 -1.15 1.25
CA ASP A 117 -20.02 -0.50 0.11
C ASP A 117 -19.12 0.17 -0.93
N LYS A 118 -17.99 -0.45 -1.30
CA LYS A 118 -17.14 0.05 -2.39
C LYS A 118 -17.46 -0.64 -3.70
N TRP A 119 -17.84 0.16 -4.70
CA TRP A 119 -18.06 -0.32 -6.06
C TRP A 119 -16.76 -0.24 -6.85
N ILE A 120 -16.51 -1.24 -7.68
CA ILE A 120 -15.36 -1.25 -8.59
C ILE A 120 -15.78 -0.54 -9.88
N ARG A 121 -15.26 0.66 -10.11
CA ARG A 121 -15.43 1.35 -11.40
C ARG A 121 -14.39 0.84 -12.39
N LEU A 122 -14.83 0.11 -13.39
CA LEU A 122 -13.98 -0.40 -14.48
C LEU A 122 -14.12 0.52 -15.69
N THR A 123 -12.99 1.00 -16.22
CA THR A 123 -12.91 1.90 -17.39
C THR A 123 -12.51 1.18 -18.68
N ALA A 124 -12.32 -0.14 -18.63
CA ALA A 124 -11.95 -0.97 -19.78
C ALA A 124 -13.18 -1.61 -20.44
N SER A 125 -13.10 -1.85 -21.75
CA SER A 125 -14.17 -2.40 -22.59
C SER A 125 -14.34 -3.93 -22.54
N SER A 126 -13.54 -4.64 -21.72
CA SER A 126 -13.71 -6.06 -21.44
C SER A 126 -13.15 -6.46 -20.07
N ILE A 127 -13.78 -7.47 -19.46
CA ILE A 127 -13.31 -8.15 -18.26
C ILE A 127 -13.21 -9.63 -18.61
N ILE A 128 -12.05 -10.23 -18.37
CA ILE A 128 -11.84 -11.66 -18.49
C ILE A 128 -11.59 -12.21 -17.08
N VAL A 129 -12.48 -13.08 -16.61
CA VAL A 129 -12.23 -13.85 -15.39
C VAL A 129 -11.26 -14.98 -15.73
N PRO A 130 -10.07 -15.06 -15.12
CA PRO A 130 -9.09 -16.10 -15.45
C PRO A 130 -9.63 -17.51 -15.14
N PRO A 131 -9.37 -18.51 -16.00
CA PRO A 131 -9.51 -19.91 -15.61
C PRO A 131 -8.61 -20.19 -14.39
N ASN A 132 -9.08 -20.95 -13.39
CA ASN A 132 -8.34 -21.29 -12.17
C ASN A 132 -8.02 -20.13 -11.19
N ALA A 133 -8.88 -19.10 -11.05
CA ALA A 133 -8.71 -18.11 -9.98
C ALA A 133 -8.73 -18.78 -8.59
N THR A 134 -7.58 -18.79 -7.89
CA THR A 134 -7.31 -19.60 -6.69
C THR A 134 -7.92 -19.07 -5.39
N THR A 135 -8.42 -17.83 -5.37
CA THR A 135 -9.41 -17.38 -4.39
C THR A 135 -10.80 -17.79 -4.89
N ALA A 136 -11.08 -19.09 -4.84
CA ALA A 136 -12.24 -19.69 -5.49
C ALA A 136 -13.53 -19.23 -4.81
N PHE A 137 -14.33 -18.45 -5.53
CA PHE A 137 -15.77 -18.41 -5.29
C PHE A 137 -16.27 -19.85 -5.11
N THR A 138 -16.92 -20.14 -3.97
CA THR A 138 -17.53 -21.46 -3.77
C THR A 138 -18.61 -21.69 -4.84
N ILE A 139 -18.79 -22.93 -5.29
CA ILE A 139 -19.90 -23.27 -6.20
C ILE A 139 -21.21 -22.78 -5.55
N GLY A 140 -22.00 -21.99 -6.29
CA GLY A 140 -23.19 -21.28 -5.82
C GLY A 140 -22.98 -19.79 -5.55
N SER A 141 -21.73 -19.30 -5.51
CA SER A 141 -21.44 -17.87 -5.36
C SER A 141 -21.96 -17.06 -6.56
N GLN A 142 -22.60 -15.93 -6.28
CA GLN A 142 -23.08 -15.01 -7.31
C GLN A 142 -22.19 -13.76 -7.38
N VAL A 143 -21.86 -13.32 -8.59
CA VAL A 143 -21.17 -12.05 -8.86
C VAL A 143 -22.04 -11.25 -9.81
N THR A 144 -22.37 -10.01 -9.44
CA THR A 144 -23.11 -9.09 -10.31
C THR A 144 -22.16 -8.02 -10.85
N ILE A 145 -22.18 -7.80 -12.16
CA ILE A 145 -21.37 -6.80 -12.84
C ILE A 145 -22.29 -5.78 -13.48
N PHE A 146 -22.10 -4.50 -13.15
CA PHE A 146 -22.85 -3.39 -13.71
C PHE A 146 -22.02 -2.65 -14.77
N ASN A 147 -22.61 -2.40 -15.93
CA ASN A 147 -22.02 -1.55 -16.98
C ASN A 147 -22.65 -0.15 -16.93
N ILE A 148 -21.83 0.81 -16.51
CA ILE A 148 -22.21 2.23 -16.42
C ILE A 148 -21.64 3.08 -17.56
N SER A 149 -20.98 2.45 -18.54
CA SER A 149 -20.12 3.17 -19.50
C SER A 149 -20.86 3.77 -20.70
N GLY A 150 -22.19 3.65 -20.80
CA GLY A 150 -22.98 4.07 -21.96
C GLY A 150 -22.69 3.30 -23.27
N ALA A 151 -21.58 2.56 -23.34
CA ALA A 151 -21.21 1.66 -24.42
C ALA A 151 -21.48 0.20 -24.03
N ALA A 152 -21.71 -0.68 -25.00
CA ALA A 152 -21.83 -2.11 -24.73
C ALA A 152 -20.49 -2.71 -24.27
N THR A 153 -20.53 -3.53 -23.22
CA THR A 153 -19.36 -4.25 -22.71
C THR A 153 -19.60 -5.74 -22.85
N THR A 154 -18.63 -6.47 -23.40
CA THR A 154 -18.67 -7.93 -23.46
C THR A 154 -17.96 -8.49 -22.25
N ILE A 155 -18.67 -9.33 -21.49
CA ILE A 155 -18.11 -10.08 -20.37
C ILE A 155 -18.02 -11.54 -20.80
N ALA A 156 -16.84 -12.13 -20.65
CA ALA A 156 -16.59 -13.52 -20.96
C ALA A 156 -16.07 -14.24 -19.71
N ALA A 157 -16.71 -15.36 -19.36
CA ALA A 157 -16.14 -16.28 -18.39
C ALA A 157 -14.93 -16.98 -19.04
N GLY A 158 -13.77 -16.99 -18.38
CA GLY A 158 -12.68 -17.88 -18.79
C GLY A 158 -13.05 -19.33 -18.49
N GLY A 159 -12.95 -20.20 -19.49
CA GLY A 159 -13.37 -21.60 -19.41
C GLY A 159 -14.01 -22.08 -20.71
N SER A 160 -14.36 -23.36 -20.81
CA SER A 160 -15.09 -23.90 -21.96
C SER A 160 -16.37 -24.59 -21.47
N PRO A 161 -17.55 -24.25 -22.01
CA PRO A 161 -17.79 -23.28 -23.07
C PRO A 161 -17.69 -21.82 -22.59
N VAL A 162 -17.13 -20.93 -23.42
CA VAL A 162 -17.08 -19.48 -23.14
C VAL A 162 -18.48 -18.89 -23.36
N GLY A 163 -19.22 -18.68 -22.27
CA GLY A 163 -20.42 -17.83 -22.31
C GLY A 163 -20.00 -16.37 -22.48
N THR A 164 -20.46 -15.73 -23.55
CA THR A 164 -20.33 -14.27 -23.72
C THR A 164 -21.67 -13.62 -23.37
N VAL A 165 -21.64 -12.65 -22.45
CA VAL A 165 -22.81 -11.80 -22.18
C VAL A 165 -22.46 -10.38 -22.58
N VAL A 166 -23.27 -9.83 -23.48
CA VAL A 166 -23.19 -8.42 -23.86
C VAL A 166 -24.10 -7.64 -22.92
N VAL A 167 -23.50 -6.82 -22.07
CA VAL A 167 -24.23 -5.87 -21.24
C VAL A 167 -24.29 -4.56 -22.01
N ASN A 168 -25.44 -4.31 -22.64
CA ASN A 168 -25.68 -3.06 -23.34
C ASN A 168 -25.66 -1.90 -22.34
N GLY A 169 -24.77 -0.93 -22.52
CA GLY A 169 -24.76 0.27 -21.70
C GLY A 169 -26.08 1.02 -21.84
N VAL A 170 -26.60 1.55 -20.73
CA VAL A 170 -27.79 2.40 -20.74
C VAL A 170 -27.35 3.85 -20.60
N SER A 171 -27.90 4.74 -21.44
CA SER A 171 -27.47 6.14 -21.56
C SER A 171 -28.12 7.10 -20.54
N SER A 172 -28.74 6.57 -19.48
CA SER A 172 -29.44 7.39 -18.48
C SER A 172 -28.72 7.38 -17.14
N VAL A 173 -28.77 8.52 -16.44
CA VAL A 173 -28.02 8.85 -15.22
C VAL A 173 -28.13 7.85 -14.06
N ASP A 174 -29.12 6.97 -14.05
CA ASP A 174 -29.36 5.99 -12.97
C ASP A 174 -29.83 4.60 -13.49
N ASN A 175 -29.54 4.23 -14.74
CA ASN A 175 -29.96 2.92 -15.25
C ASN A 175 -28.73 2.04 -15.49
N ASP A 176 -28.44 1.21 -14.50
CA ASP A 176 -27.32 0.28 -14.56
C ASP A 176 -27.78 -1.00 -15.26
N ALA A 177 -27.13 -1.33 -16.38
CA ALA A 177 -27.31 -2.66 -16.96
C ALA A 177 -26.41 -3.64 -16.21
N GLY A 178 -27.02 -4.59 -15.52
CA GLY A 178 -26.31 -5.63 -14.77
C GLY A 178 -26.42 -7.00 -15.44
N VAL A 179 -25.40 -7.83 -15.25
CA VAL A 179 -25.51 -9.29 -15.42
C VAL A 179 -25.01 -9.95 -14.14
N ALA A 180 -25.72 -10.97 -13.70
CA ALA A 180 -25.26 -11.82 -12.61
C ALA A 180 -24.70 -13.12 -13.19
N PHE A 181 -23.62 -13.61 -12.59
CA PHE A 181 -23.03 -14.91 -12.88
C PHE A 181 -23.03 -15.74 -11.61
N ILE A 182 -23.34 -17.04 -11.74
CA ILE A 182 -23.24 -18.01 -10.64
C ILE A 182 -22.16 -19.04 -10.94
N LYS A 183 -21.34 -19.36 -9.94
CA LYS A 183 -20.31 -20.42 -10.06
C LYS A 183 -21.00 -21.79 -10.05
N VAL A 184 -20.90 -22.56 -11.13
CA VAL A 184 -21.57 -23.88 -11.22
C VAL A 184 -20.60 -25.08 -11.17
N ALA A 185 -19.35 -24.88 -11.57
CA ALA A 185 -18.26 -25.87 -11.42
C ALA A 185 -16.91 -25.16 -11.24
N THR A 186 -15.80 -25.89 -11.06
CA THR A 186 -14.45 -25.32 -10.85
C THR A 186 -14.06 -24.30 -11.92
N ASP A 187 -14.35 -24.56 -13.20
CA ASP A 187 -14.01 -23.69 -14.32
C ASP A 187 -15.23 -23.25 -15.14
N GLU A 188 -16.41 -23.31 -14.54
CA GLU A 188 -17.68 -22.99 -15.21
C GLU A 188 -18.48 -21.95 -14.43
N TRP A 189 -19.12 -21.05 -15.17
CA TRP A 189 -19.98 -19.97 -14.70
C TRP A 189 -21.18 -19.84 -15.62
N ASP A 190 -22.37 -19.77 -15.04
CA ASP A 190 -23.61 -19.54 -15.78
C ASP A 190 -24.09 -18.10 -15.55
N ALA A 191 -24.59 -17.47 -16.61
CA ALA A 191 -25.28 -16.18 -16.50
C ALA A 191 -26.73 -16.43 -16.02
N VAL A 192 -27.20 -15.60 -15.09
CA VAL A 192 -28.55 -15.67 -14.48
C VAL A 192 -29.31 -14.36 -14.61
#